data_AF-A0AAW2M246-F1
#
_entry.id   AF-A0AAW2M246-F1
#
_cell.length_a   1.000
_cell.length_b   1.000
_cell.length_c   1.000
_cell.angle_alpha   90.00
_cell.angle_beta   90.00
_cell.angle_gamma   90.00
#
_symmetry.space_group_name_H-M   'P 1'
#
loop_
_entity.id
_entity.type
_entity.pdbx_description
1 polymer ?
#
loop_
_entity_poly.entity_id
_entity_poly.type
_entity_poly.pdbx_seq_one_letter_code
_entity_poly.pdbx_strand_id
1 'polypeptide(L)'
;MGLFSLGYVETQKIDFLSSDLTAFRISYATQESALSPGVDVVVGAPGRIIDLINSSSLKLGEVQYLVLDEADQTVAVGFEEDVKVKVEKLPSERQSMLFSATMPGWVKKLAREISE
;
A
#
# COMPACT_ATOMS: atom_id res chain seq x y z
N MET A 1 -9.30 -3.40 33.92
CA MET A 1 -8.80 -2.02 33.75
C MET A 1 -7.36 -2.10 33.27
N GLY A 2 -7.18 -1.91 31.96
CA GLY A 2 -5.93 -1.54 31.27
C GLY A 2 -4.69 -2.41 31.41
N LEU A 3 -4.42 -3.26 30.41
CA LEU A 3 -3.09 -3.45 29.81
C LEU A 3 -3.30 -3.80 28.34
N PHE A 4 -3.20 -2.81 27.45
CA PHE A 4 -3.12 -3.04 26.01
C PHE A 4 -1.71 -3.59 25.73
N SER A 5 -1.67 -4.85 25.29
CA SER A 5 -0.46 -5.47 24.76
C SER A 5 -0.05 -4.73 23.50
N LEU A 6 1.12 -4.08 23.53
CA LEU A 6 1.80 -3.60 22.35
C LEU A 6 2.23 -4.84 21.57
N GLY A 7 1.40 -5.26 20.60
CA GLY A 7 1.70 -6.39 19.73
C GLY A 7 2.91 -6.06 18.86
N TYR A 8 4.09 -6.48 19.29
CA TYR A 8 5.23 -6.68 18.41
C TYR A 8 4.86 -7.83 17.47
N VAL A 9 4.69 -7.55 16.18
CA VAL A 9 4.68 -8.58 15.14
C VAL A 9 6.13 -8.74 14.67
N GLU A 10 6.72 -9.86 15.06
CA GLU A 10 8.00 -10.35 14.55
C GLU A 10 7.73 -11.00 13.18
N THR A 11 8.11 -10.34 12.08
CA THR A 11 7.98 -10.90 10.73
C THR A 11 9.29 -11.52 10.27
N GLN A 12 9.33 -12.86 10.30
CA GLN A 12 10.33 -13.65 9.60
C GLN A 12 10.05 -13.60 8.09
N LYS A 13 11.13 -13.45 7.30
CA LYS A 13 11.19 -13.29 5.82
C LYS A 13 10.52 -12.02 5.28
N ILE A 14 11.28 -10.93 5.37
CA ILE A 14 11.04 -9.68 4.64
C ILE A 14 11.61 -9.86 3.22
N ASP A 15 10.79 -10.20 2.24
CA ASP A 15 11.19 -10.08 0.83
C ASP A 15 11.06 -8.60 0.41
N PHE A 16 12.17 -7.87 0.57
CA PHE A 16 12.31 -6.48 0.15
C PHE A 16 12.10 -6.33 -1.36
N LEU A 17 10.93 -5.82 -1.79
CA LEU A 17 10.85 -5.09 -3.05
C LEU A 17 11.25 -3.63 -2.76
N SER A 18 12.56 -3.45 -2.78
CA SER A 18 13.33 -2.25 -2.46
C SER A 18 12.75 -0.91 -2.95
N SER A 19 12.85 0.07 -2.05
CA SER A 19 12.79 1.53 -2.21
C SER A 19 12.97 2.04 -3.63
N ASP A 20 12.03 2.91 -4.03
CA ASP A 20 11.82 3.75 -5.24
C ASP A 20 12.77 3.66 -6.45
N LEU A 21 14.07 3.45 -6.28
CA LEU A 21 15.06 3.33 -7.36
C LEU A 21 15.25 1.89 -7.89
N THR A 22 14.89 0.86 -7.13
CA THR A 22 15.13 -0.53 -7.54
C THR A 22 13.91 -1.16 -8.23
N ALA A 23 12.69 -0.84 -7.78
CA ALA A 23 11.45 -1.34 -8.40
C ALA A 23 11.30 -0.94 -9.89
N PHE A 24 11.78 0.25 -10.28
CA PHE A 24 11.83 0.67 -11.70
C PHE A 24 12.82 -0.12 -12.57
N ARG A 25 13.83 -0.77 -11.96
CA ARG A 25 14.86 -1.55 -12.68
C ARG A 25 14.56 -3.05 -12.72
N ILE A 26 13.54 -3.52 -11.99
CA ILE A 26 13.13 -4.92 -11.95
C ILE A 26 11.97 -5.12 -12.94
N SER A 27 12.07 -6.15 -13.79
CA SER A 27 11.03 -6.46 -14.78
C SER A 27 9.68 -6.82 -14.11
N TYR A 28 8.56 -6.60 -14.79
CA TYR A 28 7.24 -7.09 -14.33
C TYR A 28 7.28 -8.61 -14.08
N ALA A 29 7.82 -9.40 -15.01
CA ALA A 29 7.89 -10.85 -14.87
C ALA A 29 8.62 -11.32 -13.60
N THR A 30 9.69 -10.61 -13.20
CA THR A 30 10.42 -10.90 -11.96
C THR A 30 9.57 -10.60 -10.73
N GLN A 31 8.84 -9.49 -10.73
CA GLN A 31 7.96 -9.12 -9.61
C GLN A 31 6.76 -10.08 -9.52
N GLU A 32 6.15 -10.45 -10.64
CA GLU A 32 5.06 -11.42 -10.68
C GLU A 32 5.50 -12.79 -10.14
N SER A 33 6.69 -13.24 -10.53
CA SER A 33 7.26 -14.49 -10.01
C SER A 33 7.51 -14.43 -8.50
N ALA A 34 7.91 -13.28 -7.98
CA ALA A 34 8.10 -13.06 -6.54
C ALA A 34 6.78 -12.99 -5.76
N LEU A 35 5.70 -12.51 -6.39
CA LEU A 35 4.36 -12.47 -5.78
C LEU A 35 3.62 -13.81 -5.85
N SER A 36 3.96 -14.66 -6.81
CA SER A 36 3.30 -15.96 -7.03
C SER A 36 3.21 -16.89 -5.81
N PRO A 37 4.23 -17.03 -4.94
CA PRO A 37 4.12 -17.87 -3.74
C PRO A 37 3.25 -17.24 -2.63
N GLY A 38 2.82 -15.98 -2.79
CA GLY A 38 2.24 -15.17 -1.72
C GLY A 38 3.32 -14.38 -0.97
N VAL A 39 2.94 -13.21 -0.48
CA VAL A 39 3.83 -12.30 0.25
C VAL A 39 3.08 -11.69 1.43
N ASP A 40 3.77 -11.51 2.55
CA ASP A 40 3.18 -10.91 3.76
C ASP A 40 3.18 -9.38 3.70
N VAL A 41 4.17 -8.79 3.02
CA VAL A 41 4.35 -7.34 2.95
C VAL A 41 4.73 -6.94 1.53
N VAL A 42 4.06 -5.91 1.01
CA VAL A 42 4.40 -5.27 -0.27
C VAL A 42 4.65 -3.79 -0.03
N VAL A 43 5.79 -3.31 -0.51
CA VAL A 43 6.16 -1.89 -0.52
C VAL A 43 6.49 -1.50 -1.95
N GLY A 44 6.02 -0.34 -2.39
CA GLY A 44 6.35 0.17 -3.71
C GLY A 44 5.63 1.46 -4.05
N ALA A 45 6.11 2.13 -5.10
CA ALA A 45 5.50 3.34 -5.63
C ALA A 45 4.07 3.03 -6.15
N PRO A 46 3.10 3.95 -5.95
CA PRO A 46 1.69 3.67 -6.25
C PRO A 46 1.45 3.20 -7.67
N GLY A 47 2.02 3.87 -8.68
CA GLY A 47 1.83 3.49 -10.09
C GLY A 47 2.21 2.03 -10.37
N ARG A 48 3.30 1.57 -9.76
CA ARG A 48 3.76 0.18 -9.93
C ARG A 48 2.86 -0.82 -9.22
N ILE A 49 2.42 -0.49 -8.02
CA ILE A 49 1.46 -1.31 -7.27
C ILE A 49 0.12 -1.39 -8.01
N ILE A 50 -0.37 -0.27 -8.55
CA ILE A 50 -1.59 -0.20 -9.35
C ILE A 50 -1.50 -1.11 -10.57
N ASP A 51 -0.37 -1.09 -11.29
CA ASP A 51 -0.16 -1.98 -12.44
C ASP A 51 -0.22 -3.47 -12.06
N LEU A 52 0.43 -3.86 -10.95
CA LEU A 52 0.43 -5.24 -10.46
C LEU A 52 -0.97 -5.69 -10.00
N ILE A 53 -1.78 -4.76 -9.48
CA ILE A 53 -3.19 -5.04 -9.16
C ILE A 53 -4.01 -5.17 -10.45
N ASN A 54 -3.74 -4.34 -11.46
CA ASN A 54 -4.43 -4.38 -12.76
C ASN A 54 -4.12 -5.66 -13.53
N SER A 55 -2.90 -6.18 -13.46
CA SER A 55 -2.51 -7.47 -14.05
C SER A 55 -3.02 -8.68 -13.27
N SER A 56 -3.71 -8.48 -12.13
CA SER A 56 -4.14 -9.52 -11.19
C SER A 56 -2.99 -10.31 -10.53
N SER A 57 -1.75 -9.81 -10.65
CA SER A 57 -0.55 -10.41 -10.06
C SER A 57 -0.46 -10.10 -8.56
N LEU A 58 -1.03 -8.97 -8.12
CA LEU A 58 -1.21 -8.62 -6.71
C LEU A 58 -2.70 -8.59 -6.36
N LYS A 59 -3.09 -9.40 -5.38
CA LYS A 59 -4.47 -9.46 -4.87
C LYS A 59 -4.54 -8.80 -3.51
N LEU A 60 -5.55 -7.96 -3.30
CA LEU A 60 -5.70 -7.15 -2.09
C LEU A 60 -6.70 -7.72 -1.07
N GLY A 61 -7.36 -8.84 -1.38
CA GLY A 61 -8.51 -9.34 -0.61
C GLY A 61 -8.22 -9.81 0.81
N GLU A 62 -6.95 -9.94 1.19
CA GLU A 62 -6.51 -10.36 2.53
C GLU A 62 -5.70 -9.27 3.25
N VAL A 63 -5.65 -8.05 2.70
CA VAL A 63 -4.86 -6.96 3.28
C VAL A 63 -5.50 -6.47 4.57
N GLN A 64 -4.76 -6.59 5.67
CA GLN A 64 -5.16 -6.10 6.99
C GLN A 64 -4.60 -4.71 7.32
N TYR A 65 -3.54 -4.29 6.64
CA TYR A 65 -2.86 -3.02 6.92
C TYR A 65 -2.59 -2.26 5.62
N LEU A 66 -3.00 -1.00 5.57
CA LEU A 66 -2.67 -0.06 4.50
C LEU A 66 -1.87 1.09 5.08
N VAL A 67 -0.70 1.37 4.50
CA VAL A 67 0.11 2.54 4.86
C VAL A 67 0.34 3.39 3.62
N LEU A 68 -0.03 4.66 3.69
CA LEU A 68 0.27 5.66 2.67
C LEU A 68 1.29 6.63 3.25
N ASP A 69 2.51 6.60 2.75
CA ASP A 69 3.58 7.53 3.15
C ASP A 69 3.76 8.64 2.12
N GLU A 70 4.28 9.79 2.55
CA GLU A 70 4.46 11.01 1.75
C GLU A 70 3.24 11.38 0.92
N ALA A 71 2.04 11.21 1.48
CA ALA A 71 0.80 11.22 0.71
C ALA A 71 0.70 12.46 -0.17
N ASP A 72 1.05 13.65 0.36
CA ASP A 72 1.07 14.95 -0.32
C ASP A 72 1.98 15.07 -1.55
N GLN A 73 3.08 14.33 -1.60
CA GLN A 73 3.96 14.29 -2.77
C GLN A 73 3.51 13.23 -3.78
N THR A 74 3.06 12.09 -3.26
CA THR A 74 2.85 10.87 -4.03
C THR A 74 1.56 10.90 -4.87
N VAL A 75 0.55 11.67 -4.48
CA VAL A 75 -0.74 11.77 -5.19
C VAL A 75 -0.89 13.07 -6.00
N ALA A 76 0.16 13.91 -6.06
CA ALA A 76 0.15 15.16 -6.82
C ALA A 76 0.08 14.99 -8.36
N VAL A 77 0.23 13.76 -8.89
CA VAL A 77 0.40 13.47 -10.33
C VAL A 77 -0.84 12.80 -10.97
N GLY A 78 -2.02 12.92 -10.34
CA GLY A 78 -3.27 12.36 -10.91
C GLY A 78 -3.61 10.94 -10.45
N PHE A 79 -2.95 10.45 -9.39
CA PHE A 79 -3.20 9.13 -8.80
C PHE A 79 -4.39 9.10 -7.82
N GLU A 80 -5.08 10.20 -7.56
CA GLU A 80 -6.20 10.25 -6.59
C GLU A 80 -7.29 9.23 -6.93
N GLU A 81 -7.71 9.20 -8.20
CA GLU A 81 -8.79 8.32 -8.65
C GLU A 81 -8.35 6.86 -8.62
N ASP A 82 -7.12 6.56 -9.02
CA ASP A 82 -6.59 5.19 -8.99
C ASP A 82 -6.47 4.68 -7.55
N VAL A 83 -5.92 5.49 -6.64
CA VAL A 83 -5.82 5.13 -5.21
C VAL A 83 -7.22 4.86 -4.67
N LYS A 84 -8.19 5.72 -4.97
CA LYS A 84 -9.58 5.54 -4.54
C LYS A 84 -10.19 4.23 -5.04
N VAL A 85 -10.12 3.96 -6.34
CA VAL A 85 -10.63 2.72 -6.96
C VAL A 85 -9.95 1.48 -6.38
N LYS A 86 -8.68 1.57 -5.99
CA LYS A 86 -7.98 0.44 -5.36
C LYS A 86 -8.31 0.27 -3.89
N VAL A 87 -8.51 1.37 -3.15
CA VAL A 87 -8.94 1.32 -1.75
C VAL A 87 -10.30 0.63 -1.64
N GLU A 88 -11.21 0.83 -2.60
CA GLU A 88 -12.50 0.12 -2.66
C GLU A 88 -12.35 -1.41 -2.83
N LYS A 89 -11.20 -1.89 -3.33
CA LYS A 89 -10.91 -3.33 -3.46
C LYS A 89 -10.29 -3.93 -2.20
N LEU A 90 -9.94 -3.09 -1.21
CA LEU A 90 -9.43 -3.56 0.07
C LEU A 90 -10.58 -4.05 0.96
N PRO A 91 -10.33 -5.00 1.86
CA PRO A 91 -11.29 -5.39 2.89
C PRO A 91 -11.73 -4.19 3.73
N SER A 92 -13.00 -4.19 4.16
CA SER A 92 -13.53 -3.17 5.08
C SER A 92 -12.90 -3.25 6.47
N GLU A 93 -12.64 -4.48 6.95
CA GLU A 93 -11.92 -4.70 8.21
C GLU A 93 -10.42 -4.65 7.97
N ARG A 94 -9.86 -3.44 8.04
CA ARG A 94 -8.41 -3.19 7.95
C ARG A 94 -8.01 -2.00 8.82
N GLN A 95 -6.74 -1.91 9.15
CA GLN A 95 -6.16 -0.72 9.75
C GLN A 95 -5.43 0.11 8.68
N SER A 96 -5.87 1.34 8.48
CA SER A 96 -5.25 2.29 7.55
C SER A 96 -4.45 3.34 8.31
N MET A 97 -3.27 3.69 7.79
CA MET A 97 -2.44 4.80 8.27
C MET A 97 -2.04 5.68 7.09
N LEU A 98 -2.05 7.00 7.30
CA LEU A 98 -1.60 7.98 6.31
C LEU A 98 -0.61 8.94 6.97
N PHE A 99 0.55 9.06 6.36
CA PHE A 99 1.63 9.96 6.73
C PHE A 99 1.82 10.97 5.60
N SER A 100 1.90 12.25 5.96
CA SER A 100 1.97 13.35 4.99
C SER A 100 2.63 14.57 5.64
N ALA A 101 3.48 15.27 4.90
CA ALA A 101 4.12 16.48 5.41
C ALA A 101 3.16 17.68 5.41
N THR A 102 2.24 17.72 4.45
CA THR A 102 1.21 18.74 4.31
C THR A 102 -0.19 18.12 4.20
N MET A 103 -1.23 18.92 4.48
CA MET A 103 -2.63 18.46 4.47
C MET A 103 -3.52 19.34 3.57
N PRO A 104 -3.28 19.35 2.25
CA PRO A 104 -4.21 19.97 1.30
C PRO A 104 -5.58 19.25 1.31
N GLY A 105 -6.59 19.88 0.72
CA GLY A 105 -7.97 19.37 0.78
C GLY A 105 -8.15 17.93 0.30
N TRP A 106 -7.39 17.53 -0.72
CA TRP A 106 -7.46 16.18 -1.27
C TRP A 106 -6.81 15.13 -0.33
N VAL A 107 -5.70 15.43 0.36
CA VAL A 107 -5.11 14.51 1.37
C VAL A 107 -6.10 14.29 2.51
N LYS A 108 -6.78 15.36 2.96
CA LYS A 108 -7.83 15.25 3.99
C LYS A 108 -9.00 14.38 3.54
N LYS A 109 -9.42 14.52 2.27
CA LYS A 109 -10.48 13.70 1.69
C LYS A 109 -10.06 12.24 1.64
N LEU A 110 -8.86 11.94 1.14
CA LEU A 110 -8.30 10.59 1.10
C LEU A 110 -8.20 9.97 2.51
N ALA A 111 -7.69 10.73 3.50
CA ALA A 111 -7.60 10.27 4.87
C ALA A 111 -8.96 9.85 5.44
N ARG A 112 -10.03 10.58 5.11
CA ARG A 112 -11.40 10.20 5.50
C ARG A 112 -11.85 8.92 4.79
N GLU A 113 -11.66 8.84 3.47
CA GLU A 113 -12.08 7.69 2.67
C GLU A 113 -11.38 6.38 3.06
N ILE A 114 -10.11 6.42 3.51
CA ILE A 114 -9.39 5.20 3.93
C ILE A 114 -9.66 4.79 5.38
N SER A 115 -10.21 5.70 6.20
CA SER A 115 -10.47 5.49 7.64
C SER A 115 -11.88 4.99 7.93
N GLU A 116 -12.78 5.06 6.95
CA GLU A 116 -14.15 4.55 6.97
C GLU A 116 -14.20 3.12 6.38
#